data_AF-A0A3D4YPQ1-F1
#
_entry.id   AF-A0A3D4YPQ1-F1
#
_cell.length_a   1.000
_cell.length_b   1.000
_cell.length_c   1.000
_cell.angle_alpha   90.00
_cell.angle_beta   90.00
_cell.angle_gamma   90.00
#
_symmetry.space_group_name_H-M   'P 1'
#
loop_
_entity.id
_entity.type
_entity.pdbx_description
1 polymer ?
#
loop_
_entity_poly.entity_id
_entity_poly.type
_entity_poly.pdbx_seq_one_letter_code
_entity_poly.pdbx_strand_id
1 'polypeptide(L)'
;VAQLGRLGLKEVVLHHFDDEPEGFRERVERVEGNALTHDVIEALRDRLVQLPRQLSVAVENLFDQPHRYTSALDLGMEAGIAIVSVYRNLDAAQLGSPKRLLIAAKVLRGFGYLRDPGYSVLDVSIKLGYKTARIFSEHWVSVFGITPARVRTRLTDEAAIESVLRWLGAGDDDSLPEDLGRQARRKGSRQRHRRKPEPS
;
A
#
# COMPACT_ATOMS: atom_id res chain seq x y z
N VAL A 1 27.65 15.51 -10.20
CA VAL A 1 26.27 15.08 -9.92
C VAL A 1 25.21 16.10 -10.37
N ALA A 2 25.33 17.40 -10.06
CA ALA A 2 24.34 18.44 -10.38
C ALA A 2 24.04 18.69 -11.89
N GLN A 3 24.86 18.18 -12.80
CA GLN A 3 24.63 18.27 -14.26
C GLN A 3 23.77 17.11 -14.80
N LEU A 4 23.77 15.95 -14.13
CA LEU A 4 23.04 14.75 -14.56
C LEU A 4 21.54 14.83 -14.21
N GLY A 5 21.19 15.51 -13.11
CA GLY A 5 19.78 15.77 -12.76
C GLY A 5 19.04 16.65 -13.79
N ARG A 6 19.77 17.44 -14.60
CA ARG A 6 19.18 18.23 -15.70
C ARG A 6 18.85 17.40 -16.95
N LEU A 7 19.33 16.16 -17.02
CA LEU A 7 19.03 15.20 -18.09
C LEU A 7 17.86 14.26 -17.73
N GLY A 8 17.16 14.50 -16.62
CA GLY A 8 16.03 13.67 -16.19
C GLY A 8 16.41 12.38 -15.44
N LEU A 9 17.70 12.16 -15.17
CA LEU A 9 18.18 11.04 -14.38
C LEU A 9 17.88 11.30 -12.90
N LYS A 10 16.92 10.56 -12.34
CA LYS A 10 16.47 10.68 -10.94
C LYS A 10 17.37 9.93 -9.96
N GLU A 11 18.07 8.90 -10.44
CA GLU A 11 19.00 8.08 -9.64
C GLU A 11 20.33 7.93 -10.40
N VAL A 12 21.43 8.29 -9.74
CA VAL A 12 22.80 8.19 -10.28
C VAL A 12 23.66 7.51 -9.23
N VAL A 13 24.45 6.53 -9.65
CA VAL A 13 25.48 5.90 -8.83
C VAL A 13 26.84 6.20 -9.44
N LEU A 14 27.75 6.72 -8.62
CA LEU A 14 29.14 6.93 -9.00
C LEU A 14 29.99 5.73 -8.56
N HIS A 15 30.62 5.09 -9.53
CA HIS A 15 31.58 4.00 -9.29
C HIS A 15 32.73 4.48 -8.38
N HIS A 16 33.08 3.70 -7.36
CA HIS A 16 34.03 3.97 -6.26
C HIS A 16 33.65 5.04 -5.23
N PHE A 17 32.41 5.56 -5.27
CA PHE A 17 31.93 6.55 -4.30
C PHE A 17 30.58 6.17 -3.68
N ASP A 18 29.69 5.55 -4.46
CA ASP A 18 28.34 5.14 -4.08
C ASP A 18 28.11 3.62 -4.29
N ASP A 19 29.18 2.85 -4.51
CA ASP A 19 29.16 1.44 -4.92
C ASP A 19 29.38 0.45 -3.77
N GLU A 20 29.16 0.88 -2.52
CA GLU A 20 29.10 -0.06 -1.40
C GLU A 20 28.05 -1.13 -1.73
N PRO A 21 28.42 -2.43 -1.72
CA PRO A 21 27.57 -3.49 -2.26
C PRO A 21 26.15 -3.52 -1.69
N GLU A 22 25.99 -3.25 -0.39
CA GLU A 22 24.69 -3.23 0.28
C GLU A 22 23.88 -1.98 -0.08
N GLY A 23 24.49 -0.80 -0.03
CA GLY A 23 23.84 0.47 -0.36
C GLY A 23 23.50 0.62 -1.85
N PHE A 24 24.33 0.08 -2.74
CA PHE A 24 24.06 0.04 -4.18
C PHE A 24 22.89 -0.89 -4.49
N ARG A 25 22.85 -2.07 -3.88
CA ARG A 25 21.76 -3.03 -4.06
C ARG A 25 20.43 -2.47 -3.60
N GLU A 26 20.38 -1.84 -2.43
CA GLU A 26 19.19 -1.15 -1.93
C GLU A 26 18.72 -0.05 -2.89
N ARG A 27 19.65 0.68 -3.51
CA ARG A 27 19.36 1.75 -4.47
C ARG A 27 18.81 1.19 -5.80
N VAL A 28 19.38 0.11 -6.32
CA VAL A 28 18.85 -0.60 -7.51
C VAL A 28 17.47 -1.21 -7.23
N GLU A 29 17.29 -1.85 -6.07
CA GLU A 29 16.00 -2.39 -5.63
C GLU A 29 14.92 -1.29 -5.51
N ARG A 30 15.32 -0.10 -5.05
CA ARG A 30 14.43 1.07 -5.04
C ARG A 30 14.01 1.43 -6.47
N VAL A 31 14.94 1.50 -7.42
CA VAL A 31 14.61 1.83 -8.82
C VAL A 31 13.70 0.78 -9.47
N GLU A 32 14.00 -0.51 -9.34
CA GLU A 32 13.20 -1.59 -9.94
C GLU A 32 11.82 -1.73 -9.29
N GLY A 33 11.76 -1.71 -7.94
CA GLY A 33 10.50 -1.74 -7.22
C GLY A 33 9.64 -0.50 -7.49
N ASN A 34 10.26 0.64 -7.79
CA ASN A 34 9.56 1.86 -8.15
C ASN A 34 8.97 1.80 -9.56
N ALA A 35 9.55 1.03 -10.49
CA ALA A 35 8.99 0.84 -11.84
C ALA A 35 7.65 0.08 -11.79
N LEU A 36 7.60 -1.04 -11.07
CA LEU A 36 6.36 -1.82 -10.88
C LEU A 36 5.25 -1.02 -10.19
N THR A 37 5.62 -0.31 -9.12
CA THR A 37 4.71 0.59 -8.42
C THR A 37 4.19 1.70 -9.34
N HIS A 38 5.09 2.31 -10.13
CA HIS A 38 4.73 3.34 -11.07
C HIS A 38 3.68 2.84 -12.07
N ASP A 39 3.86 1.66 -12.64
CA ASP A 39 2.94 1.13 -13.66
C ASP A 39 1.56 0.81 -13.09
N VAL A 40 1.48 0.30 -11.85
CA VAL A 40 0.20 0.11 -11.16
C VAL A 40 -0.46 1.46 -10.87
N ILE A 41 0.27 2.46 -10.38
CA ILE A 41 -0.27 3.79 -10.10
C ILE A 41 -0.75 4.46 -11.39
N GLU A 42 0.01 4.33 -12.48
CA GLU A 42 -0.38 4.85 -13.80
C GLU A 42 -1.67 4.21 -14.29
N ALA A 43 -1.80 2.88 -14.16
CA ALA A 43 -3.04 2.17 -14.51
C ALA A 43 -4.24 2.57 -13.64
N LEU A 44 -4.01 3.09 -12.43
CA LEU A 44 -5.06 3.57 -11.51
C LEU A 44 -5.32 5.08 -11.64
N ARG A 45 -4.57 5.81 -12.47
CA ARG A 45 -4.58 7.28 -12.54
C ARG A 45 -5.98 7.87 -12.71
N ASP A 46 -6.79 7.34 -13.62
CA ASP A 46 -8.14 7.83 -13.89
C ASP A 46 -9.09 7.71 -12.68
N ARG A 47 -8.85 6.70 -11.83
CA ARG A 47 -9.59 6.51 -10.58
C ARG A 47 -9.05 7.40 -9.46
N LEU A 48 -7.73 7.53 -9.38
CA LEU A 48 -7.05 8.36 -8.38
C LEU A 48 -7.42 9.85 -8.52
N VAL A 49 -7.60 10.35 -9.74
CA VAL A 49 -8.03 11.74 -10.01
C VAL A 49 -9.42 12.05 -9.44
N GLN A 50 -10.26 11.04 -9.19
CA GLN A 50 -11.59 11.22 -8.58
C GLN A 50 -11.52 11.40 -7.06
N LEU A 51 -10.38 11.08 -6.44
CA LEU A 51 -10.19 11.23 -5.00
C LEU A 51 -9.91 12.69 -4.63
N PRO A 52 -10.21 13.09 -3.39
CA PRO A 52 -9.63 14.30 -2.82
C PRO A 52 -8.11 14.26 -2.95
N ARG A 53 -7.50 15.37 -3.38
CA ARG A 53 -6.06 15.43 -3.70
C ARG A 53 -5.15 14.82 -2.63
N GLN A 54 -5.40 15.11 -1.35
CA GLN A 54 -4.60 14.57 -0.25
C GLN A 54 -4.73 13.04 -0.11
N LEU A 55 -5.90 12.48 -0.41
CA LEU A 55 -6.10 11.03 -0.40
C LEU A 55 -5.43 10.36 -1.62
N SER A 56 -5.48 10.97 -2.80
CA SER A 56 -4.73 10.47 -3.98
C SER A 56 -3.24 10.36 -3.66
N VAL A 57 -2.65 11.44 -3.12
CA VAL A 57 -1.23 11.46 -2.72
C VAL A 57 -0.92 10.41 -1.66
N ALA A 58 -1.80 10.23 -0.67
CA ALA A 58 -1.61 9.19 0.35
C ALA A 58 -1.66 7.76 -0.25
N VAL A 59 -2.48 7.53 -1.28
CA VAL A 59 -2.49 6.24 -1.99
C VAL A 59 -1.21 6.05 -2.80
N GLU A 60 -0.73 7.08 -3.51
CA GLU A 60 0.56 7.02 -4.22
C GLU A 60 1.72 6.71 -3.24
N ASN A 61 1.79 7.42 -2.11
CA ASN A 61 2.77 7.19 -1.06
C ASN A 61 2.68 5.79 -0.45
N LEU A 62 1.46 5.24 -0.34
CA LEU A 62 1.25 3.85 0.11
C LEU A 62 1.92 2.84 -0.82
N PHE A 63 1.84 3.02 -2.14
CA PHE A 63 2.50 2.11 -3.08
C PHE A 63 4.01 2.33 -3.14
N ASP A 64 4.49 3.56 -2.92
CA ASP A 64 5.93 3.87 -2.86
C ASP A 64 6.56 3.28 -1.58
N GLN A 65 5.92 3.47 -0.41
CA GLN A 65 6.45 3.14 0.91
C GLN A 65 5.44 2.36 1.78
N PRO A 66 5.02 1.15 1.36
CA PRO A 66 3.93 0.42 2.02
C PRO A 66 4.21 0.01 3.46
N HIS A 67 5.49 -0.09 3.86
CA HIS A 67 5.92 -0.44 5.21
C HIS A 67 5.55 0.64 6.25
N ARG A 68 5.35 1.90 5.82
CA ARG A 68 4.91 3.01 6.71
C ARG A 68 3.46 2.88 7.15
N TYR A 69 2.67 2.05 6.46
CA TYR A 69 1.25 1.86 6.71
C TYR A 69 1.05 0.50 7.38
N THR A 70 0.56 0.54 8.61
CA THR A 70 0.20 -0.64 9.39
C THR A 70 -1.27 -1.01 9.22
N SER A 71 -2.11 -0.02 8.93
CA SER A 71 -3.56 -0.19 8.85
C SER A 71 -4.22 0.80 7.89
N ALA A 72 -5.49 0.54 7.55
CA ALA A 72 -6.32 1.47 6.79
C ALA A 72 -6.50 2.85 7.47
N LEU A 73 -6.34 2.92 8.80
CA LEU A 73 -6.44 4.18 9.54
C LEU A 73 -5.30 5.15 9.17
N ASP A 74 -4.12 4.62 8.87
CA ASP A 74 -2.93 5.41 8.56
C ASP A 74 -3.11 6.24 7.29
N LEU A 75 -3.83 5.70 6.29
CA LEU A 75 -4.24 6.44 5.09
C LEU A 75 -5.11 7.67 5.42
N GLY A 76 -6.06 7.51 6.35
CA GLY A 76 -6.92 8.63 6.77
C GLY A 76 -6.14 9.69 7.55
N MET A 77 -5.23 9.25 8.43
CA MET A 77 -4.37 10.17 9.18
C MET A 77 -3.47 10.98 8.24
N GLU A 78 -2.84 10.33 7.26
CA GLU A 78 -1.98 11.02 6.29
C GLU A 78 -2.76 11.95 5.37
N ALA A 79 -3.91 11.51 4.87
CA ALA A 79 -4.77 12.33 4.03
C ALA A 79 -5.53 13.42 4.81
N GLY A 80 -5.41 13.49 6.14
CA GLY A 80 -6.10 14.46 6.98
C GLY A 80 -7.62 14.31 7.05
N ILE A 81 -8.15 13.10 6.79
CA ILE A 81 -9.59 12.84 6.75
C ILE A 81 -10.01 11.66 7.62
N ALA A 82 -11.26 11.67 8.07
CA ALA A 82 -11.83 10.57 8.86
C ALA A 82 -11.82 9.25 8.06
N ILE A 83 -11.57 8.13 8.74
CA ILE A 83 -11.54 6.79 8.13
C ILE A 83 -12.82 6.46 7.34
N VAL A 84 -13.99 6.88 7.81
CA VAL A 84 -15.26 6.69 7.09
C VAL A 84 -15.27 7.43 5.75
N SER A 85 -14.66 8.61 5.68
CA SER A 85 -14.49 9.33 4.41
C SER A 85 -13.50 8.63 3.50
N VAL A 86 -12.44 8.00 4.02
CA VAL A 86 -11.51 7.19 3.20
C VAL A 86 -12.28 6.07 2.49
N TYR A 87 -13.01 5.24 3.24
CA TYR A 87 -13.83 4.17 2.67
C TYR A 87 -14.79 4.70 1.58
N ARG A 88 -15.56 5.76 1.89
CA ARG A 88 -16.53 6.33 0.95
C ARG A 88 -15.87 6.85 -0.34
N ASN A 89 -14.74 7.55 -0.24
CA ASN A 89 -14.07 8.09 -1.42
C ASN A 89 -13.43 6.99 -2.29
N LEU A 90 -12.83 5.98 -1.67
CA LEU A 90 -12.25 4.85 -2.40
C LEU A 90 -13.31 3.99 -3.10
N ASP A 91 -14.44 3.77 -2.43
CA ASP A 91 -15.61 3.08 -2.98
C ASP A 91 -16.19 3.84 -4.19
N ALA A 92 -16.42 5.16 -4.04
CA ALA A 92 -16.89 6.01 -5.12
C ALA A 92 -15.94 6.02 -6.34
N ALA A 93 -14.62 5.91 -6.11
CA ALA A 93 -13.60 5.83 -7.15
C ALA A 93 -13.35 4.39 -7.66
N GLN A 94 -14.08 3.38 -7.17
CA GLN A 94 -13.91 1.97 -7.54
C GLN A 94 -12.48 1.45 -7.32
N LEU A 95 -11.84 1.88 -6.22
CA LEU A 95 -10.50 1.45 -5.82
C LEU A 95 -10.54 0.32 -4.76
N GLY A 96 -11.73 -0.12 -4.40
CA GLY A 96 -11.97 -1.13 -3.36
C GLY A 96 -11.72 -0.59 -1.96
N SER A 97 -11.68 -1.50 -0.97
CA SER A 97 -11.48 -1.10 0.42
C SER A 97 -10.03 -0.65 0.69
N PRO A 98 -9.78 0.25 1.66
CA PRO A 98 -8.42 0.69 1.98
C PRO A 98 -7.51 -0.46 2.45
N LYS A 99 -8.09 -1.51 3.05
CA LYS A 99 -7.35 -2.73 3.41
C LYS A 99 -6.82 -3.43 2.15
N ARG A 100 -7.60 -3.48 1.06
CA ARG A 100 -7.16 -4.07 -0.19
C ARG A 100 -5.99 -3.30 -0.78
N LEU A 101 -6.08 -1.97 -0.86
CA LEU A 101 -4.95 -1.15 -1.32
C LEU A 101 -3.67 -1.40 -0.51
N LEU A 102 -3.79 -1.47 0.82
CA LEU A 102 -2.66 -1.78 1.69
C LEU A 102 -2.03 -3.14 1.38
N ILE A 103 -2.88 -4.16 1.18
CA ILE A 103 -2.42 -5.51 0.83
C ILE A 103 -1.73 -5.50 -0.53
N ALA A 104 -2.38 -4.93 -1.55
CA ALA A 104 -1.87 -4.84 -2.92
C ALA A 104 -0.49 -4.16 -2.96
N ALA A 105 -0.36 -3.00 -2.32
CA ALA A 105 0.89 -2.26 -2.24
C ALA A 105 2.00 -3.08 -1.55
N LYS A 106 1.69 -3.74 -0.43
CA LYS A 106 2.64 -4.58 0.29
C LYS A 106 3.08 -5.79 -0.52
N VAL A 107 2.16 -6.53 -1.12
CA VAL A 107 2.53 -7.74 -1.89
C VAL A 107 3.26 -7.40 -3.18
N LEU A 108 2.93 -6.29 -3.85
CA LEU A 108 3.66 -5.82 -5.02
C LEU A 108 5.09 -5.42 -4.65
N ARG A 109 5.28 -4.70 -3.54
CA ARG A 109 6.63 -4.40 -3.06
C ARG A 109 7.39 -5.66 -2.63
N GLY A 110 6.69 -6.61 -2.01
CA GLY A 110 7.24 -7.91 -1.66
C GLY A 110 7.65 -8.73 -2.88
N PHE A 111 6.92 -8.59 -3.99
CA PHE A 111 7.28 -9.21 -5.26
C PHE A 111 8.64 -8.70 -5.76
N GLY A 112 8.86 -7.39 -5.77
CA GLY A 112 10.17 -6.81 -6.08
C GLY A 112 11.30 -7.40 -5.22
N TYR A 113 11.11 -7.48 -3.89
CA TYR A 113 12.14 -8.06 -3.01
C TYR A 113 12.40 -9.55 -3.25
N LEU A 114 11.35 -10.36 -3.44
CA LEU A 114 11.51 -11.82 -3.59
C LEU A 114 12.10 -12.25 -4.94
N ARG A 115 12.23 -11.34 -5.90
CA ARG A 115 13.00 -11.58 -7.13
C ARG A 115 14.48 -11.74 -6.83
N ASP A 116 15.00 -11.09 -5.80
CA ASP A 116 16.37 -11.30 -5.36
C ASP A 116 16.48 -12.63 -4.55
N PRO A 117 17.39 -13.55 -4.91
CA PRO A 117 17.63 -14.77 -4.14
C PRO A 117 18.11 -14.52 -2.71
N GLY A 118 18.65 -13.33 -2.41
CA GLY A 118 19.14 -12.94 -1.08
C GLY A 118 18.03 -12.71 -0.04
N TYR A 119 16.78 -12.52 -0.45
CA TYR A 119 15.67 -12.35 0.48
C TYR A 119 14.89 -13.64 0.72
N SER A 120 14.66 -13.98 1.99
CA SER A 120 13.69 -14.99 2.36
C SER A 120 12.28 -14.41 2.50
N VAL A 121 11.26 -15.27 2.45
CA VAL A 121 9.85 -14.88 2.69
C VAL A 121 9.68 -14.26 4.09
N LEU A 122 10.44 -14.73 5.07
CA LEU A 122 10.41 -14.20 6.44
C LEU A 122 10.96 -12.77 6.46
N ASP A 123 12.13 -12.55 5.87
CA ASP A 123 12.77 -11.22 5.84
C ASP A 123 11.89 -10.18 5.17
N VAL A 124 11.29 -10.54 4.02
CA VAL A 124 10.37 -9.64 3.28
C VAL A 124 9.12 -9.34 4.09
N SER A 125 8.56 -10.35 4.79
CA SER A 125 7.39 -10.12 5.63
C SER A 125 7.68 -9.12 6.77
N ILE A 126 8.86 -9.21 7.38
CA ILE A 126 9.32 -8.29 8.43
C ILE A 126 9.54 -6.89 7.82
N LYS A 127 10.26 -6.80 6.69
CA LYS A 127 10.54 -5.54 5.98
C LYS A 127 9.27 -4.78 5.59
N LEU A 128 8.17 -5.50 5.30
CA LEU A 128 6.87 -4.92 4.95
C LEU A 128 5.94 -4.69 6.15
N GLY A 129 6.40 -4.97 7.37
CA GLY A 129 5.64 -4.75 8.60
C GLY A 129 4.48 -5.71 8.79
N TYR A 130 4.58 -6.95 8.30
CA TYR A 130 3.63 -8.01 8.64
C TYR A 130 3.91 -8.54 10.04
N LYS A 131 2.84 -8.83 10.79
CA LYS A 131 2.96 -9.46 12.11
C LYS A 131 3.57 -10.85 12.04
N THR A 132 3.27 -11.61 10.99
CA THR A 132 3.80 -12.95 10.75
C THR A 132 3.99 -13.19 9.26
N ALA A 133 4.99 -14.00 8.89
CA ALA A 133 5.21 -14.45 7.52
C ALA A 133 4.02 -15.24 6.94
N ARG A 134 3.20 -15.84 7.82
CA ARG A 134 1.97 -16.54 7.43
C ARG A 134 0.94 -15.60 6.82
N ILE A 135 0.65 -14.46 7.47
CA ILE A 135 -0.31 -13.47 6.95
C ILE A 135 0.19 -12.92 5.61
N PHE A 136 1.49 -12.66 5.49
CA PHE A 136 2.09 -12.25 4.21
C PHE A 136 1.86 -13.29 3.12
N SER A 137 2.10 -14.56 3.41
CA SER A 137 1.89 -15.66 2.44
C SER A 137 0.42 -15.83 2.06
N GLU A 138 -0.52 -15.65 2.99
CA GLU A 138 -1.96 -15.70 2.71
C GLU A 138 -2.40 -14.55 1.79
N HIS A 139 -1.98 -13.31 2.09
CA HIS A 139 -2.23 -12.16 1.21
C HIS A 139 -1.59 -12.36 -0.17
N TRP A 140 -0.37 -12.87 -0.20
CA TRP A 140 0.33 -13.15 -1.45
C TRP A 140 -0.46 -14.13 -2.33
N VAL A 141 -0.88 -15.26 -1.78
CA VAL A 141 -1.65 -16.26 -2.52
C VAL A 141 -2.99 -15.69 -2.98
N SER A 142 -3.64 -14.83 -2.16
CA SER A 142 -4.88 -14.17 -2.56
C SER A 142 -4.74 -13.27 -3.79
N VAL A 143 -3.57 -12.65 -3.97
CA VAL A 143 -3.32 -11.69 -5.05
C VAL A 143 -2.73 -12.39 -6.28
N PHE A 144 -1.73 -13.25 -6.11
CA PHE A 144 -0.98 -13.87 -7.20
C PHE A 144 -1.40 -15.33 -7.51
N GLY A 145 -2.23 -15.96 -6.67
CA GLY A 145 -2.69 -17.34 -6.85
C GLY A 145 -1.61 -18.42 -6.66
N ILE A 146 -0.36 -18.04 -6.40
CA ILE A 146 0.79 -18.93 -6.20
C ILE A 146 1.50 -18.61 -4.89
N THR A 147 2.25 -19.56 -4.35
CA THR A 147 3.02 -19.31 -3.12
C THR A 147 4.25 -18.42 -3.39
N PRO A 148 4.71 -17.64 -2.39
CA PRO A 148 5.89 -16.78 -2.54
C PRO A 148 7.14 -17.52 -3.03
N ALA A 149 7.34 -18.76 -2.57
CA ALA A 149 8.49 -19.58 -2.94
C ALA A 149 8.56 -19.92 -4.44
N ARG A 150 7.45 -19.87 -5.18
CA ARG A 150 7.39 -20.24 -6.61
C ARG A 150 7.56 -19.06 -7.55
N VAL A 151 7.63 -17.84 -7.03
CA VAL A 151 7.49 -16.64 -7.86
C VAL A 151 8.64 -16.42 -8.83
N ARG A 152 9.86 -16.69 -8.38
CA ARG A 152 11.12 -16.44 -9.11
C ARG A 152 11.18 -17.05 -10.51
N THR A 153 10.42 -18.11 -10.75
CA THR A 153 10.43 -18.86 -12.01
C THR A 153 9.10 -18.83 -12.76
N ARG A 154 8.07 -18.16 -12.22
CA ARG A 154 6.69 -18.32 -12.69
C ARG A 154 5.91 -17.03 -12.91
N LEU A 155 6.38 -15.89 -12.42
CA LEU A 155 5.64 -14.63 -12.52
C LEU A 155 6.54 -13.55 -13.11
N THR A 156 6.13 -13.01 -14.25
CA THR A 156 6.74 -11.82 -14.86
C THR A 156 6.19 -10.55 -14.22
N ASP A 157 6.82 -9.42 -14.51
CA ASP A 157 6.39 -8.11 -14.01
C ASP A 157 4.98 -7.75 -14.49
N GLU A 158 4.70 -7.98 -15.77
CA GLU A 158 3.41 -7.72 -16.38
C GLU A 158 2.32 -8.58 -15.74
N ALA A 159 2.59 -9.86 -15.51
CA ALA A 159 1.65 -10.77 -14.86
C ALA A 159 1.40 -10.41 -13.39
N ALA A 160 2.42 -9.88 -12.69
CA ALA A 160 2.28 -9.39 -11.33
C ALA A 160 1.39 -8.13 -11.28
N ILE A 161 1.64 -7.16 -12.16
CA ILE A 161 0.84 -5.93 -12.31
C ILE A 161 -0.62 -6.29 -12.62
N GLU A 162 -0.85 -7.14 -13.63
CA GLU A 162 -2.19 -7.56 -14.04
C GLU A 162 -2.93 -8.27 -12.89
N SER A 163 -2.22 -9.11 -12.13
CA SER A 163 -2.81 -9.80 -10.97
C SER A 163 -3.21 -8.84 -9.86
N VAL A 164 -2.39 -7.82 -9.57
CA VAL A 164 -2.72 -6.77 -8.61
C VAL A 164 -3.93 -5.95 -9.07
N LEU A 165 -3.95 -5.50 -10.32
CA LEU A 165 -5.05 -4.70 -10.87
C LEU A 165 -6.37 -5.49 -10.91
N ARG A 166 -6.31 -6.75 -11.37
CA ARG A 166 -7.46 -7.66 -11.37
C ARG A 166 -7.98 -7.89 -9.96
N TRP A 167 -7.08 -8.13 -9.02
CA TRP A 167 -7.47 -8.32 -7.62
C TRP A 167 -8.10 -7.05 -7.08
N LEU A 168 -7.53 -5.85 -7.26
CA LEU A 168 -8.15 -4.60 -6.82
C LEU A 168 -9.54 -4.37 -7.43
N GLY A 169 -9.74 -4.71 -8.71
CA GLY A 169 -11.01 -4.56 -9.42
C GLY A 169 -12.11 -5.56 -9.03
N ALA A 170 -11.77 -6.71 -8.44
CA ALA A 170 -12.74 -7.75 -8.06
C ALA A 170 -13.47 -7.50 -6.72
N GLY A 171 -13.34 -6.29 -6.15
CA GLY A 171 -13.47 -6.03 -4.70
C GLY A 171 -14.81 -5.52 -4.15
N ASP A 172 -15.95 -5.79 -4.79
CA ASP A 172 -17.25 -5.24 -4.36
C ASP A 172 -17.85 -5.88 -3.08
N ASP A 173 -17.27 -6.98 -2.55
CA ASP A 173 -17.96 -7.84 -1.56
C ASP A 173 -17.47 -7.73 -0.08
N ASP A 174 -16.56 -6.80 0.25
CA ASP A 174 -16.03 -6.64 1.63
C ASP A 174 -16.27 -5.22 2.20
N SER A 175 -17.35 -4.58 1.75
CA SER A 175 -17.73 -3.23 2.16
C SER A 175 -18.31 -3.23 3.59
N LEU A 176 -17.43 -2.85 4.53
CA LEU A 176 -17.59 -2.53 5.96
C LEU A 176 -17.33 -3.69 6.93
N PRO A 177 -16.23 -3.65 7.73
CA PRO A 177 -16.16 -4.41 8.96
C PRO A 177 -17.28 -3.93 9.90
N GLU A 178 -18.19 -4.83 10.30
CA GLU A 178 -19.29 -4.56 11.25
C GLU A 178 -18.82 -3.90 12.56
N ASP A 179 -17.53 -3.97 12.87
CA ASP A 179 -16.93 -3.52 14.13
C ASP A 179 -16.79 -1.98 14.23
N LEU A 180 -16.66 -1.27 13.11
CA LEU A 180 -16.56 0.21 13.12
C LEU A 180 -17.91 0.88 13.36
N GLY A 181 -19.01 0.24 12.95
CA GLY A 181 -20.38 0.71 13.23
C GLY A 181 -20.76 0.66 14.71
N ARG A 182 -20.22 -0.31 15.46
CA ARG A 182 -20.48 -0.44 16.91
C ARG A 182 -19.74 0.61 17.74
N GLN A 183 -18.52 0.97 17.35
CA GLN A 183 -17.72 1.97 18.09
C GLN A 183 -18.24 3.41 17.90
N ALA A 184 -18.72 3.75 16.70
CA ALA A 184 -19.34 5.06 16.44
C ALA A 184 -20.67 5.23 17.22
N ARG A 185 -21.50 4.18 17.29
CA ARG A 185 -22.76 4.19 18.07
C ARG A 185 -22.53 4.25 19.58
N ARG A 186 -21.42 3.71 20.10
CA ARG A 186 -21.04 3.79 21.53
C ARG A 186 -20.54 5.17 21.96
N LYS A 187 -19.93 5.97 21.06
CA LYS A 187 -19.49 7.33 21.40
C LYS A 187 -20.63 8.36 21.37
N GLY A 188 -21.65 8.18 20.52
CA GLY A 188 -22.81 9.09 20.45
C GLY A 188 -23.79 8.99 21.63
N SER A 189 -23.85 7.85 22.33
CA SER A 189 -24.79 7.64 23.44
C SER A 189 -24.32 8.15 24.80
N ARG A 190 -23.01 8.47 24.96
CA ARG A 190 -22.47 9.02 26.22
C ARG A 190 -22.60 10.53 26.36
N GLN A 191 -22.97 11.26 25.31
CA GLN A 191 -22.99 12.72 25.32
C GLN A 191 -24.38 13.34 25.57
N ARG A 192 -25.44 12.52 25.76
CA ARG A 192 -26.81 13.00 26.00
C ARG A 192 -27.26 13.08 27.46
N HIS A 193 -26.42 12.75 28.45
CA HIS A 193 -26.77 12.82 29.88
C HIS A 193 -25.89 13.79 30.67
N ARG A 194 -25.84 15.07 30.27
CA ARG A 194 -25.46 16.16 31.18
C ARG A 194 -26.17 17.46 30.81
N ARG A 195 -27.46 17.55 31.11
CA ARG A 195 -28.15 18.81 31.42
C ARG A 195 -29.19 18.50 32.51
N LYS A 196 -28.83 18.76 33.77
CA LYS A 196 -29.81 18.95 34.85
C LYS A 196 -30.23 20.42 34.83
N PRO A 197 -31.52 20.76 35.04
CA PRO A 197 -31.93 22.13 35.29
C PRO A 197 -31.70 22.49 36.77
N GLU A 198 -31.28 23.73 37.02
CA GLU A 198 -31.22 24.36 38.34
C GLU A 198 -32.65 24.67 38.85
N PRO A 199 -32.95 24.50 40.15
CA PRO A 199 -34.19 25.00 40.73
C PRO A 199 -34.02 26.43 41.29
N SER A 200 -35.06 27.23 41.09
CA SER A 200 -35.31 28.52 41.76
C SER A 200 -35.77 28.35 43.20
#